data_AF-A0A8H7ZH65-F1
#
_entry.id   AF-A0A8H7ZH65-F1
#
_cell.length_a   1.000
_cell.length_b   1.000
_cell.length_c   1.000
_cell.angle_alpha   90.00
_cell.angle_beta   90.00
_cell.angle_gamma   90.00
#
_symmetry.space_group_name_H-M   'P 1'
#
loop_
_entity.id
_entity.type
_entity.pdbx_description
1 polymer ?
#
loop_
_entity_poly.entity_id
_entity_poly.type
_entity_poly.pdbx_seq_one_letter_code
_entity_poly.pdbx_strand_id
1 'polypeptide(L)'
;MPSSSTTPSVKDPIPLFFFTFNCNQQTLISEVFKSKLLSILPDQLSSLYVFGFQEFCSVLDGLFASEANAKLINFNQILHEALQEKYQQPTGFSTITQTFIGAIGMIIITPYAAKFKNVRTATTSCGYAYSSLKGGVGARVSYYPEGAFDSPDFVELSFATVHLNAFEGEYYYLERNKNLYNIMRSLNFGDGYGLIKPKNHVFILGDMNYRTSQDYTPTSSESQELLSLLDVSITDAAYSKRVENLVDKYDELTTSMQKGDVLQNFAEGRITFPPTYKFHLNTAIYNTKRSPSWCDRIVYLSSYEEVGDDNLDQHLLKLPSSNNSNHERVRFYLPEVREYNSLDSLLMSDHRPVYLEMTVPFNPPKSIISPLSGCLQILPAGLRAGISLDGFSQLEELERSSNVVSGPTTIYLKPTTFDGITQNLISPIANTVIGYSLWLGGTRNGGIFSLSTIVILWILFRFF
;
A
#
# COMPACT_ATOMS: atom_id res chain seq x y z
N MET A 1 -26.87 28.13 33.79
CA MET A 1 -25.67 27.42 33.31
C MET A 1 -25.85 27.18 31.82
N PRO A 2 -25.12 27.84 30.93
CA PRO A 2 -25.14 27.46 29.53
C PRO A 2 -24.17 26.29 29.31
N SER A 3 -24.69 25.21 28.73
CA SER A 3 -23.94 24.05 28.27
C SER A 3 -22.94 24.48 27.20
N SER A 4 -21.64 24.37 27.49
CA SER A 4 -20.58 24.54 26.51
C SER A 4 -20.61 23.39 25.52
N SER A 5 -21.17 23.62 24.33
CA SER A 5 -20.89 22.82 23.14
C SER A 5 -19.41 23.00 22.81
N THR A 6 -18.56 22.09 23.29
CA THR A 6 -17.15 22.04 22.93
C THR A 6 -17.04 21.52 21.50
N THR A 7 -17.14 22.40 20.51
CA THR A 7 -16.56 22.13 19.20
C THR A 7 -15.08 21.82 19.42
N PRO A 8 -14.58 20.63 19.04
CA PRO A 8 -13.16 20.32 19.18
C PRO A 8 -12.35 21.38 18.40
N SER A 9 -11.27 21.89 19.00
CA SER A 9 -10.37 22.78 18.27
C SER A 9 -9.91 22.05 17.01
N VAL A 10 -10.15 22.67 15.86
CA VAL A 10 -9.78 22.10 14.57
C VAL A 10 -8.26 22.05 14.51
N LYS A 11 -7.68 20.86 14.65
CA LYS A 11 -6.24 20.63 14.51
C LYS A 11 -5.88 20.61 13.03
N ASP A 12 -4.68 21.09 12.73
CA ASP A 12 -4.20 21.16 11.35
C ASP A 12 -4.15 19.76 10.72
N PRO A 13 -4.56 19.62 9.45
CA PRO A 13 -4.40 18.39 8.68
C PRO A 13 -2.92 17.99 8.57
N ILE A 14 -2.69 16.70 8.41
CA ILE A 14 -1.37 16.09 8.31
C ILE A 14 -1.03 15.92 6.81
N PRO A 15 -0.09 16.71 6.25
CA PRO A 15 0.36 16.51 4.87
C PRO A 15 1.24 15.27 4.76
N LEU A 16 0.97 14.42 3.78
CA LEU A 16 1.63 13.14 3.54
C LEU A 16 2.00 13.03 2.06
N PHE A 17 3.20 12.50 1.79
CA PHE A 17 3.63 12.13 0.46
C PHE A 17 3.91 10.63 0.41
N PHE A 18 3.38 9.97 -0.61
CA PHE A 18 3.59 8.55 -0.86
C PHE A 18 4.22 8.33 -2.22
N PHE A 19 5.08 7.34 -2.32
CA PHE A 19 5.72 6.92 -3.56
C PHE A 19 5.84 5.39 -3.56
N THR A 20 5.41 4.73 -4.63
CA THR A 20 5.62 3.29 -4.82
C THR A 20 6.31 3.01 -6.15
N PHE A 21 7.28 2.09 -6.15
CA PHE A 21 7.99 1.71 -7.36
C PHE A 21 8.44 0.25 -7.37
N ASN A 22 7.92 -0.52 -8.33
CA ASN A 22 8.51 -1.80 -8.70
C ASN A 22 9.76 -1.56 -9.58
N CYS A 23 10.93 -1.88 -9.03
CA CYS A 23 12.23 -1.63 -9.65
C CYS A 23 12.64 -2.72 -10.65
N ASN A 24 11.88 -3.80 -10.80
CA ASN A 24 12.16 -4.92 -11.71
C ASN A 24 13.60 -5.43 -11.60
N GLN A 25 14.11 -5.51 -10.36
CA GLN A 25 15.44 -6.00 -10.00
C GLN A 25 16.59 -5.16 -10.60
N GLN A 26 16.28 -3.99 -11.16
CA GLN A 26 17.25 -3.09 -11.75
C GLN A 26 17.97 -2.30 -10.65
N THR A 27 19.24 -2.01 -10.89
CA THR A 27 20.01 -1.11 -10.02
C THR A 27 19.64 0.32 -10.37
N LEU A 28 19.29 1.12 -9.36
CA LEU A 28 18.99 2.53 -9.56
C LEU A 28 20.25 3.27 -10.02
N ILE A 29 20.10 4.07 -11.06
CA ILE A 29 21.09 5.07 -11.44
C ILE A 29 20.78 6.31 -10.60
N SER A 30 21.57 6.56 -9.55
CA SER A 30 21.28 7.58 -8.52
C SER A 30 20.93 8.95 -9.09
N GLU A 31 21.72 9.47 -10.03
CA GLU A 31 21.48 10.80 -10.62
C GLU A 31 20.18 10.87 -11.44
N VAL A 32 19.87 9.81 -12.19
CA VAL A 32 18.63 9.74 -12.97
C VAL A 32 17.44 9.63 -12.02
N PHE A 33 17.50 8.72 -11.04
CA PHE A 33 16.42 8.54 -10.08
C PHE A 33 16.15 9.83 -9.27
N LYS A 34 17.21 10.44 -8.72
CA LYS A 34 17.13 11.70 -7.95
C LYS A 34 16.53 12.83 -8.78
N SER A 35 17.06 13.08 -9.98
CA SER A 35 16.56 14.17 -10.84
C SER A 35 15.08 14.01 -11.20
N LYS A 36 14.61 12.79 -11.43
CA LYS A 36 13.19 12.51 -11.70
C LYS A 36 12.32 12.54 -10.43
N LEU A 37 12.86 12.15 -9.28
CA LEU A 37 12.15 12.27 -8.01
C LEU A 37 11.93 13.75 -7.64
N LEU A 38 12.92 14.61 -7.85
CA LEU A 38 12.82 16.05 -7.56
C LEU A 38 11.66 16.74 -8.29
N SER A 39 11.30 16.27 -9.49
CA SER A 39 10.20 16.87 -10.27
C SER A 39 8.81 16.53 -9.75
N ILE A 40 8.67 15.51 -8.91
CA ILE A 40 7.36 15.08 -8.35
C ILE A 40 7.24 15.36 -6.84
N LEU A 41 8.32 15.78 -6.19
CA LEU A 41 8.26 16.15 -4.78
C LEU A 41 7.40 17.41 -4.60
N PRO A 42 6.50 17.43 -3.60
CA PRO A 42 5.56 18.52 -3.40
C PRO A 42 6.30 19.83 -3.11
N ASP A 43 5.71 20.96 -3.47
CA ASP A 43 6.33 22.26 -3.22
C ASP A 43 6.35 22.63 -1.74
N GLN A 44 5.35 22.16 -0.99
CA GLN A 44 5.29 22.29 0.46
C GLN A 44 5.84 21.04 1.15
N LEU A 45 6.38 21.21 2.36
CA LEU A 45 6.87 20.09 3.16
C LEU A 45 5.72 19.20 3.61
N SER A 46 5.89 17.90 3.39
CA SER A 46 5.05 16.87 4.01
C SER A 46 5.53 16.55 5.42
N SER A 47 4.60 16.18 6.30
CA SER A 47 4.94 15.69 7.64
C SER A 47 5.64 14.34 7.56
N LEU A 48 5.26 13.49 6.61
CA LEU A 48 5.93 12.23 6.28
C LEU A 48 6.06 12.04 4.77
N TYR A 49 7.18 11.44 4.39
CA TYR A 49 7.45 10.92 3.06
C TYR A 49 7.58 9.39 3.18
N VAL A 50 6.67 8.65 2.55
CA VAL A 50 6.57 7.19 2.64
C VAL A 50 6.90 6.60 1.28
N PHE A 51 8.03 5.90 1.20
CA PHE A 51 8.53 5.27 -0.02
C PHE A 51 8.40 3.75 0.08
N GLY A 52 7.64 3.15 -0.83
CA GLY A 52 7.51 1.71 -1.00
C GLY A 52 8.25 1.23 -2.25
N PHE A 53 9.02 0.16 -2.11
CA PHE A 53 9.75 -0.43 -3.22
C PHE A 53 9.45 -1.92 -3.33
N GLN A 54 9.28 -2.40 -4.57
CA GLN A 54 9.14 -3.82 -4.89
C GLN A 54 10.23 -4.19 -5.88
N GLU A 55 10.72 -5.43 -5.81
CA GLU A 55 11.83 -5.91 -6.64
C GLU A 55 13.04 -4.96 -6.63
N PHE A 56 13.32 -4.28 -5.50
CA PHE A 56 14.44 -3.34 -5.39
C PHE A 56 15.82 -4.02 -5.45
N CYS A 57 15.83 -5.35 -5.37
CA CYS A 57 16.99 -6.21 -5.51
C CYS A 57 16.61 -7.49 -6.27
N SER A 58 17.61 -8.26 -6.68
CA SER A 58 17.35 -9.55 -7.33
C SER A 58 16.64 -10.51 -6.37
N VAL A 59 15.93 -11.49 -6.92
CA VAL A 59 15.29 -12.54 -6.11
C VAL A 59 16.29 -13.21 -5.16
N LEU A 60 17.50 -13.47 -5.64
CA LEU A 60 18.55 -14.10 -4.83
C LEU A 60 18.97 -13.19 -3.66
N ASP A 61 19.24 -11.91 -3.94
CA ASP A 61 19.65 -10.95 -2.90
C ASP A 61 18.54 -10.75 -1.85
N GLY A 62 17.27 -10.74 -2.29
CA GLY A 62 16.12 -10.63 -1.38
C GLY A 62 16.02 -11.78 -0.38
N LEU A 63 16.55 -12.95 -0.71
CA LEU A 63 16.55 -14.12 0.18
C LEU A 63 17.69 -14.06 1.22
N PHE A 64 18.67 -13.17 1.03
CA PHE A 64 19.76 -12.92 1.97
C PHE A 64 19.66 -11.52 2.56
N ALA A 65 19.22 -11.43 3.83
CA ALA A 65 18.90 -10.15 4.46
C ALA A 65 20.04 -9.11 4.44
N SER A 66 21.30 -9.54 4.50
CA SER A 66 22.46 -8.63 4.41
C SER A 66 22.52 -7.88 3.08
N GLU A 67 22.29 -8.59 1.97
CA GLU A 67 22.37 -8.03 0.62
C GLU A 67 21.20 -7.09 0.34
N ALA A 68 19.99 -7.52 0.70
CA ALA A 68 18.79 -6.69 0.60
C ALA A 68 18.91 -5.42 1.45
N ASN A 69 19.41 -5.52 2.69
CA ASN A 69 19.57 -4.36 3.57
C ASN A 69 20.57 -3.34 3.00
N ALA A 70 21.72 -3.81 2.47
CA ALA A 70 22.72 -2.92 1.87
C ALA A 70 22.15 -2.11 0.71
N LYS A 71 21.32 -2.74 -0.15
CA LYS A 71 20.63 -2.05 -1.25
C LYS A 71 19.61 -1.04 -0.75
N LEU A 72 18.82 -1.39 0.27
CA LEU A 72 17.82 -0.47 0.80
C LEU A 72 18.44 0.73 1.53
N ILE A 73 19.60 0.56 2.19
CA ILE A 73 20.38 1.67 2.74
C ILE A 73 20.81 2.65 1.64
N ASN A 74 21.25 2.14 0.49
CA ASN A 74 21.62 2.98 -0.65
C ASN A 74 20.42 3.80 -1.15
N PHE A 75 19.24 3.16 -1.28
CA PHE A 75 18.01 3.87 -1.63
C PHE A 75 17.68 4.98 -0.63
N ASN A 76 17.76 4.67 0.68
CA ASN A 76 17.52 5.66 1.72
C ASN A 76 18.47 6.86 1.59
N GLN A 77 19.76 6.63 1.32
CA GLN A 77 20.72 7.72 1.10
C GLN A 77 20.32 8.61 -0.09
N ILE A 78 19.96 8.02 -1.24
CA ILE A 78 19.54 8.79 -2.42
C ILE A 78 18.28 9.62 -2.12
N LEU A 79 17.33 9.07 -1.36
CA LEU A 79 16.12 9.78 -0.95
C LEU A 79 16.43 10.98 -0.05
N HIS A 80 17.35 10.81 0.92
CA HIS A 80 17.82 11.90 1.77
C HIS A 80 18.48 13.01 0.96
N GLU A 81 19.35 12.65 0.01
CA GLU A 81 20.00 13.61 -0.88
C GLU A 81 18.96 14.39 -1.70
N ALA A 82 17.96 13.71 -2.28
CA ALA A 82 16.88 14.34 -3.05
C ALA A 82 16.04 15.31 -2.19
N LEU A 83 15.63 14.89 -1.00
CA LEU A 83 14.83 15.71 -0.09
C LEU A 83 15.62 16.94 0.39
N GLN A 84 16.89 16.75 0.74
CA GLN A 84 17.74 17.86 1.16
C GLN A 84 17.99 18.86 0.02
N GLU A 85 18.15 18.38 -1.22
CA GLU A 85 18.32 19.21 -2.41
C GLU A 85 17.06 20.05 -2.70
N LYS A 86 15.87 19.44 -2.69
CA LYS A 86 14.59 20.13 -2.94
C LYS A 86 14.29 21.20 -1.88
N TYR A 87 14.43 20.86 -0.61
CA TYR A 87 13.86 21.69 0.47
C TYR A 87 14.87 22.44 1.32
N GLN A 88 16.16 22.13 1.21
CA GLN A 88 17.25 22.78 1.96
C GLN A 88 16.93 22.95 3.45
N GLN A 89 16.31 21.93 4.06
CA GLN A 89 15.85 22.00 5.44
C GLN A 89 17.05 22.14 6.39
N PRO A 90 17.10 23.19 7.25
CA PRO A 90 18.25 23.43 8.13
C PRO A 90 18.49 22.31 9.14
N THR A 91 17.41 21.67 9.62
CA THR A 91 17.46 20.53 10.55
C THR A 91 17.73 19.21 9.84
N GLY A 92 17.75 19.20 8.50
CA GLY A 92 17.82 17.99 7.70
C GLY A 92 16.56 17.13 7.79
N PHE A 93 16.66 15.96 7.18
CA PHE A 93 15.64 14.91 7.21
C PHE A 93 16.11 13.75 8.10
N SER A 94 15.16 13.05 8.71
CA SER A 94 15.41 11.88 9.56
C SER A 94 14.62 10.68 9.07
N THR A 95 15.26 9.51 8.96
CA THR A 95 14.56 8.25 8.71
C THR A 95 13.87 7.81 10.00
N ILE A 96 12.53 7.72 9.96
CA ILE A 96 11.72 7.17 11.05
C ILE A 96 11.87 5.65 11.09
N THR A 97 11.80 5.01 9.92
CA THR A 97 12.01 3.58 9.79
C THR A 97 12.44 3.18 8.39
N GLN A 98 13.19 2.08 8.33
CA GLN A 98 13.52 1.35 7.12
C GLN A 98 13.28 -0.13 7.44
N THR A 99 12.38 -0.76 6.69
CA THR A 99 12.01 -2.17 6.90
C THR A 99 11.82 -2.88 5.57
N PHE A 100 12.12 -4.18 5.52
CA PHE A 100 12.00 -4.98 4.31
C PHE A 100 11.74 -6.45 4.61
N ILE A 101 11.18 -7.15 3.63
CA ILE A 101 11.13 -8.60 3.57
C ILE A 101 11.31 -9.03 2.12
N GLY A 102 12.25 -9.95 1.87
CA GLY A 102 12.56 -10.29 0.48
C GLY A 102 13.08 -9.06 -0.28
N ALA A 103 12.52 -8.86 -1.48
CA ALA A 103 12.74 -7.68 -2.30
C ALA A 103 11.61 -6.64 -2.17
N ILE A 104 10.88 -6.62 -1.04
CA ILE A 104 9.82 -5.64 -0.74
C ILE A 104 10.32 -4.76 0.41
N GLY A 105 10.41 -3.45 0.20
CA GLY A 105 10.99 -2.50 1.15
C GLY A 105 10.10 -1.29 1.39
N MET A 106 10.24 -0.69 2.57
CA MET A 106 9.62 0.57 2.95
C MET A 106 10.62 1.46 3.67
N ILE A 107 10.64 2.74 3.30
CA ILE A 107 11.43 3.79 3.93
C ILE A 107 10.48 4.94 4.28
N ILE A 108 10.51 5.40 5.54
CA ILE A 108 9.72 6.56 6.00
C ILE A 108 10.68 7.63 6.49
N ILE A 109 10.57 8.83 5.91
CA ILE A 109 11.43 9.98 6.20
C ILE A 109 10.57 11.17 6.63
N THR A 110 11.08 11.98 7.56
CA THR A 110 10.43 13.20 8.03
C THR A 110 11.42 14.35 8.24
N PRO A 111 11.01 15.61 8.01
CA PRO A 111 11.74 16.77 8.51
C PRO A 111 11.41 17.10 9.99
N TYR A 112 10.41 16.44 10.59
CA TYR A 112 9.87 16.76 11.92
C TYR A 112 9.98 15.59 12.91
N ALA A 113 11.19 15.07 13.14
CA ALA A 113 11.42 13.87 13.95
C ALA A 113 10.75 13.91 15.34
N ALA A 114 10.72 15.07 16.00
CA ALA A 114 10.10 15.23 17.32
C ALA A 114 8.58 14.93 17.36
N LYS A 115 7.89 15.03 16.22
CA LYS A 115 6.45 14.77 16.09
C LYS A 115 6.10 13.28 15.98
N PHE A 116 7.07 12.39 15.81
CA PHE A 116 6.82 10.97 15.52
C PHE A 116 7.45 10.06 16.59
N LYS A 117 6.63 9.18 17.19
CA LYS A 117 7.07 8.25 18.24
C LYS A 117 6.40 6.88 18.10
N ASN A 118 6.78 5.94 18.98
CA ASN A 118 6.21 4.59 19.03
C ASN A 118 6.26 3.86 17.69
N VAL A 119 7.40 3.97 17.01
CA VAL A 119 7.63 3.34 15.70
C VAL A 119 7.63 1.82 15.88
N ARG A 120 6.70 1.15 15.22
CA ARG A 120 6.60 -0.31 15.17
C ARG A 120 6.68 -0.74 13.71
N THR A 121 7.35 -1.86 13.46
CA THR A 121 7.42 -2.45 12.13
C THR A 121 6.89 -3.87 12.16
N ALA A 122 6.35 -4.32 11.04
CA ALA A 122 5.88 -5.68 10.85
C ALA A 122 6.21 -6.13 9.43
N THR A 123 6.39 -7.44 9.25
CA THR A 123 6.60 -8.03 7.94
C THR A 123 5.72 -9.26 7.78
N THR A 124 5.36 -9.56 6.54
CA THR A 124 4.59 -10.76 6.22
C THR A 124 4.97 -11.30 4.86
N SER A 125 5.09 -12.62 4.78
CA SER A 125 5.28 -13.36 3.54
C SER A 125 4.01 -14.12 3.15
N CYS A 126 3.68 -14.11 1.86
CA CYS A 126 2.58 -14.88 1.27
C CYS A 126 2.94 -15.48 -0.09
N GLY A 127 4.22 -15.52 -0.46
CA GLY A 127 4.69 -16.20 -1.67
C GLY A 127 4.50 -17.70 -1.60
N TYR A 128 4.87 -18.39 -2.69
CA TYR A 128 4.86 -19.86 -2.71
C TYR A 128 5.63 -20.42 -1.51
N ALA A 129 5.03 -21.42 -0.84
CA ALA A 129 5.52 -21.99 0.42
C ALA A 129 5.75 -20.95 1.55
N TYR A 130 4.98 -19.85 1.54
CA TYR A 130 5.12 -18.71 2.46
C TYR A 130 6.49 -18.01 2.36
N SER A 131 7.14 -18.07 1.20
CA SER A 131 8.39 -17.35 0.95
C SER A 131 8.19 -15.83 0.83
N SER A 132 9.28 -15.08 1.00
CA SER A 132 9.32 -13.61 0.92
C SER A 132 9.25 -13.03 -0.49
N LEU A 133 8.99 -13.87 -1.50
CA LEU A 133 8.86 -13.44 -2.91
C LEU A 133 7.63 -12.57 -3.15
N LYS A 134 6.59 -12.74 -2.32
CA LYS A 134 5.36 -11.96 -2.26
C LYS A 134 4.98 -11.77 -0.80
N GLY A 135 4.28 -10.67 -0.51
CA GLY A 135 3.96 -10.31 0.86
C GLY A 135 3.86 -8.82 1.05
N GLY A 136 4.25 -8.36 2.22
CA GLY A 136 4.29 -6.94 2.52
C GLY A 136 5.10 -6.62 3.76
N VAL A 137 5.45 -5.34 3.86
CA VAL A 137 6.04 -4.75 5.05
C VAL A 137 5.14 -3.63 5.54
N GLY A 138 5.14 -3.41 6.85
CA GLY A 138 4.34 -2.36 7.46
C GLY A 138 5.11 -1.58 8.51
N ALA A 139 4.66 -0.35 8.70
CA ALA A 139 5.11 0.53 9.76
C ALA A 139 3.90 1.18 10.44
N ARG A 140 3.95 1.32 11.76
CA ARG A 140 2.99 2.07 12.57
C ARG A 140 3.72 3.11 13.38
N VAL A 141 3.23 4.34 13.38
CA VAL A 141 3.84 5.47 14.07
C VAL A 141 2.77 6.35 14.71
N SER A 142 3.06 6.89 15.88
CA SER A 142 2.22 7.88 16.56
C SER A 142 2.66 9.29 16.15
N TYR A 143 1.72 10.11 15.70
CA TYR A 143 1.91 11.52 15.35
C TYR A 143 1.41 12.45 16.46
N TYR A 144 2.26 13.37 16.90
CA TYR A 144 2.01 14.38 17.92
C TYR A 144 2.16 15.78 17.29
N PRO A 145 1.08 16.56 17.10
CA PRO A 145 1.12 17.84 16.40
C PRO A 145 2.14 18.84 16.97
N GLU A 146 2.23 18.89 18.30
CA GLU A 146 3.11 19.80 19.05
C GLU A 146 4.50 19.21 19.34
N GLY A 147 4.73 17.92 19.07
CA GLY A 147 5.99 17.22 19.37
C GLY A 147 6.29 16.99 20.87
N ALA A 148 5.43 17.45 21.78
CA ALA A 148 5.60 17.28 23.22
C ALA A 148 5.53 15.80 23.65
N PHE A 149 6.37 15.40 24.62
CA PHE A 149 6.52 14.01 25.06
C PHE A 149 5.33 13.46 25.84
N ASP A 150 4.55 14.33 26.45
CA ASP A 150 3.46 13.96 27.37
C ASP A 150 2.09 14.40 26.86
N SER A 151 1.98 14.81 25.58
CA SER A 151 0.68 15.22 25.03
C SER A 151 -0.24 13.99 24.92
N PRO A 152 -1.45 14.03 25.51
CA PRO A 152 -2.44 12.97 25.34
C PRO A 152 -3.02 12.92 23.92
N ASP A 153 -2.74 13.96 23.14
CA ASP A 153 -3.33 14.20 21.83
C ASP A 153 -2.42 13.71 20.71
N PHE A 154 -2.60 12.46 20.33
CA PHE A 154 -1.92 11.84 19.20
C PHE A 154 -2.90 11.07 18.30
N VAL A 155 -2.46 10.82 17.08
CA VAL A 155 -3.12 9.90 16.15
C VAL A 155 -2.12 8.88 15.63
N GLU A 156 -2.56 7.65 15.42
CA GLU A 156 -1.72 6.61 14.81
C GLU A 156 -1.85 6.60 13.29
N LEU A 157 -0.72 6.43 12.61
CA LEU A 157 -0.62 6.25 11.17
C LEU A 157 0.00 4.87 10.90
N SER A 158 -0.71 4.04 10.13
CA SER A 158 -0.24 2.72 9.73
C SER A 158 -0.10 2.63 8.22
N PHE A 159 1.03 2.10 7.78
CA PHE A 159 1.44 1.99 6.39
C PHE A 159 1.72 0.54 6.05
N ALA A 160 1.38 0.11 4.83
CA ALA A 160 1.79 -1.17 4.28
C ALA A 160 2.28 -1.04 2.84
N THR A 161 3.48 -1.53 2.56
CA THR A 161 3.99 -1.71 1.20
C THR A 161 3.79 -3.18 0.81
N VAL A 162 3.06 -3.45 -0.27
CA VAL A 162 2.71 -4.82 -0.69
C VAL A 162 3.28 -5.18 -2.05
N HIS A 163 3.47 -6.47 -2.28
CA HIS A 163 3.74 -7.05 -3.59
C HIS A 163 2.95 -8.35 -3.72
N LEU A 164 1.87 -8.30 -4.51
CA LEU A 164 0.89 -9.39 -4.62
C LEU A 164 1.15 -10.32 -5.80
N ASN A 165 0.43 -11.44 -5.85
CA ASN A 165 0.59 -12.45 -6.89
C ASN A 165 0.42 -11.89 -8.32
N ALA A 166 1.41 -12.21 -9.15
CA ALA A 166 1.45 -11.85 -10.55
C ALA A 166 0.55 -12.75 -11.42
N PHE A 167 0.51 -12.45 -12.72
CA PHE A 167 -0.24 -13.10 -13.79
C PHE A 167 -1.72 -12.70 -13.90
N GLU A 168 -2.21 -12.74 -15.13
CA GLU A 168 -3.61 -12.59 -15.52
C GLU A 168 -4.41 -13.86 -15.21
N GLY A 169 -5.73 -13.71 -15.06
CA GLY A 169 -6.67 -14.82 -14.91
C GLY A 169 -7.39 -14.83 -13.56
N GLU A 170 -8.60 -15.39 -13.56
CA GLU A 170 -9.50 -15.40 -12.40
C GLU A 170 -8.84 -16.01 -11.15
N TYR A 171 -8.09 -17.10 -11.31
CA TYR A 171 -7.36 -17.73 -10.20
C TYR A 171 -6.41 -16.75 -9.50
N TYR A 172 -5.60 -16.02 -10.26
CA TYR A 172 -4.62 -15.08 -9.71
C TYR A 172 -5.29 -13.82 -9.16
N TYR A 173 -6.39 -13.36 -9.77
CA TYR A 173 -7.25 -12.30 -9.24
C TYR A 173 -7.77 -12.64 -7.83
N LEU A 174 -8.34 -13.85 -7.66
CA LEU A 174 -8.84 -14.29 -6.36
C LEU A 174 -7.71 -14.47 -5.33
N GLU A 175 -6.55 -14.97 -5.76
CA GLU A 175 -5.39 -15.08 -4.87
C GLU A 175 -4.84 -13.70 -4.45
N ARG A 176 -4.88 -12.67 -5.31
CA ARG A 176 -4.56 -11.28 -4.92
C ARG A 176 -5.51 -10.77 -3.84
N ASN A 177 -6.81 -10.98 -4.00
CA ASN A 177 -7.82 -10.60 -2.99
C ASN A 177 -7.52 -11.25 -1.63
N LYS A 178 -7.25 -12.57 -1.64
CA LYS A 178 -6.88 -13.33 -0.45
C LYS A 178 -5.56 -12.86 0.16
N ASN A 179 -4.56 -12.55 -0.67
CA ASN A 179 -3.26 -12.06 -0.25
C ASN A 179 -3.39 -10.72 0.49
N LEU A 180 -4.22 -9.78 -0.01
CA LEU A 180 -4.48 -8.50 0.68
C LEU A 180 -5.03 -8.72 2.09
N TYR A 181 -6.11 -9.50 2.23
CA TYR A 181 -6.69 -9.75 3.55
C TYR A 181 -5.73 -10.48 4.49
N ASN A 182 -4.97 -11.45 3.96
CA ASN A 182 -3.93 -12.12 4.73
C ASN A 182 -2.88 -11.13 5.22
N ILE A 183 -2.36 -10.26 4.35
CA ILE A 183 -1.36 -9.25 4.72
C ILE A 183 -1.91 -8.26 5.75
N MET A 184 -3.13 -7.77 5.55
CA MET A 184 -3.80 -6.86 6.49
C MET A 184 -3.97 -7.49 7.86
N ARG A 185 -4.20 -8.81 7.94
CA ARG A 185 -4.30 -9.57 9.19
C ARG A 185 -2.94 -9.87 9.82
N SER A 186 -1.97 -10.33 9.03
CA SER A 186 -0.72 -10.92 9.49
C SER A 186 0.39 -9.91 9.80
N LEU A 187 0.27 -8.67 9.32
CA LEU A 187 1.14 -7.56 9.73
C LEU A 187 0.97 -7.28 11.24
N ASN A 188 1.74 -8.01 12.05
CA ASN A 188 1.66 -7.98 13.50
C ASN A 188 2.65 -6.96 14.09
N PHE A 189 2.13 -5.85 14.59
CA PHE A 189 2.90 -4.77 15.21
C PHE A 189 3.13 -4.97 16.73
N GLY A 190 2.75 -6.12 17.29
CA GLY A 190 2.91 -6.43 18.71
C GLY A 190 1.94 -5.68 19.63
N ASP A 191 0.80 -5.20 19.13
CA ASP A 191 -0.29 -4.59 19.92
C ASP A 191 -1.63 -5.34 19.81
N GLY A 192 -1.60 -6.57 19.27
CA GLY A 192 -2.79 -7.40 19.12
C GLY A 192 -3.70 -7.02 17.94
N TYR A 193 -3.25 -6.09 17.10
CA TYR A 193 -3.93 -5.69 15.86
C TYR A 193 -3.06 -5.98 14.64
N GLY A 194 -3.72 -6.22 13.51
CA GLY A 194 -3.08 -6.31 12.21
C GLY A 194 -2.74 -4.91 11.71
N LEU A 195 -2.86 -4.69 10.40
CA LEU A 195 -2.72 -3.37 9.81
C LEU A 195 -3.79 -2.37 10.28
N ILE A 196 -5.04 -2.83 10.38
CA ILE A 196 -6.18 -2.00 10.81
C ILE A 196 -6.33 -2.09 12.33
N LYS A 197 -6.63 -0.95 12.94
CA LYS A 197 -6.82 -0.76 14.38
C LYS A 197 -7.81 0.39 14.61
N PRO A 198 -8.55 0.41 15.74
CA PRO A 198 -9.32 1.60 16.11
C PRO A 198 -8.44 2.85 16.24
N LYS A 199 -8.99 4.03 15.89
CA LYS A 199 -8.33 5.35 15.99
C LYS A 199 -7.00 5.46 15.21
N ASN A 200 -6.97 4.93 13.99
CA ASN A 200 -5.75 4.82 13.18
C ASN A 200 -6.05 5.13 11.72
N HIS A 201 -5.20 5.95 11.08
CA HIS A 201 -5.19 6.07 9.63
C HIS A 201 -4.45 4.88 9.03
N VAL A 202 -4.96 4.34 7.92
CA VAL A 202 -4.36 3.18 7.27
C VAL A 202 -4.14 3.49 5.79
N PHE A 203 -2.93 3.22 5.33
CA PHE A 203 -2.51 3.41 3.95
C PHE A 203 -1.86 2.13 3.44
N ILE A 204 -2.22 1.72 2.22
CA ILE A 204 -1.60 0.59 1.54
C ILE A 204 -1.10 1.09 0.19
N LEU A 205 0.18 0.84 -0.09
CA LEU A 205 0.83 1.17 -1.33
C LEU A 205 1.57 -0.05 -1.86
N GLY A 206 1.83 -0.11 -3.16
CA GLY A 206 2.66 -1.18 -3.72
C GLY A 206 2.27 -1.64 -5.10
N ASP A 207 2.96 -2.69 -5.55
CA ASP A 207 2.57 -3.45 -6.72
C ASP A 207 1.50 -4.47 -6.31
N MET A 208 0.25 -4.05 -6.44
CA MET A 208 -0.90 -4.90 -6.16
C MET A 208 -1.20 -5.88 -7.30
N ASN A 209 -0.52 -5.76 -8.45
CA ASN A 209 -0.59 -6.70 -9.58
C ASN A 209 -2.01 -6.96 -10.15
N TYR A 210 -3.01 -6.14 -9.82
CA TYR A 210 -4.32 -6.20 -10.47
C TYR A 210 -4.20 -5.80 -11.94
N ARG A 211 -4.97 -6.49 -12.78
CA ARG A 211 -4.85 -6.41 -14.24
C ARG A 211 -6.06 -5.71 -14.85
N THR A 212 -5.92 -5.35 -16.11
CA THR A 212 -7.01 -4.80 -16.94
C THR A 212 -7.76 -5.88 -17.73
N SER A 213 -7.20 -7.08 -17.81
CA SER A 213 -7.85 -8.23 -18.45
C SER A 213 -7.39 -9.52 -17.80
N GLN A 214 -8.34 -10.46 -17.65
CA GLN A 214 -8.07 -11.81 -17.19
C GLN A 214 -7.64 -12.75 -18.31
N ASP A 215 -8.03 -12.46 -19.55
CA ASP A 215 -7.68 -13.25 -20.74
C ASP A 215 -7.17 -12.31 -21.84
N TYR A 216 -5.91 -11.93 -21.72
CA TYR A 216 -5.30 -10.95 -22.60
C TYR A 216 -4.94 -11.55 -23.96
N THR A 217 -5.48 -10.95 -25.02
CA THR A 217 -5.04 -11.18 -26.39
C THR A 217 -4.68 -9.85 -27.06
N PRO A 218 -3.47 -9.68 -27.64
CA PRO A 218 -3.03 -8.37 -28.15
C PRO A 218 -3.93 -7.77 -29.25
N THR A 219 -4.68 -8.63 -29.95
CA THR A 219 -5.60 -8.25 -31.02
C THR A 219 -6.99 -7.88 -30.53
N SER A 220 -7.28 -8.03 -29.24
CA SER A 220 -8.61 -7.76 -28.68
C SER A 220 -8.96 -6.27 -28.71
N SER A 221 -10.25 -5.95 -28.71
CA SER A 221 -10.74 -4.57 -28.66
C SER A 221 -10.24 -3.82 -27.43
N GLU A 222 -10.21 -4.50 -26.28
CA GLU A 222 -9.75 -3.96 -24.99
C GLU A 222 -8.28 -3.57 -25.08
N SER A 223 -7.47 -4.44 -25.68
CA SER A 223 -6.03 -4.21 -25.87
C SER A 223 -5.77 -3.02 -26.78
N GLN A 224 -6.54 -2.89 -27.87
CA GLN A 224 -6.43 -1.75 -28.78
C GLN A 224 -6.87 -0.44 -28.11
N GLU A 225 -7.95 -0.46 -27.33
CA GLU A 225 -8.41 0.69 -26.54
C GLU A 225 -7.32 1.14 -25.54
N LEU A 226 -6.70 0.20 -24.82
CA LEU A 226 -5.61 0.51 -23.88
C LEU A 226 -4.36 1.03 -24.59
N LEU A 227 -3.93 0.41 -25.68
CA LEU A 227 -2.75 0.83 -26.44
C LEU A 227 -2.95 2.19 -27.12
N SER A 228 -4.18 2.56 -27.45
CA SER A 228 -4.49 3.87 -28.02
C SER A 228 -4.36 5.04 -27.03
N LEU A 229 -4.09 4.77 -25.74
CA LEU A 229 -3.63 5.79 -24.79
C LEU A 229 -2.23 6.34 -25.12
N LEU A 230 -1.49 5.69 -26.03
CA LEU A 230 -0.22 6.22 -26.54
C LEU A 230 -0.39 7.32 -27.61
N ASP A 231 -1.62 7.59 -28.05
CA ASP A 231 -1.88 8.62 -29.06
C ASP A 231 -1.75 10.03 -28.47
N VAL A 232 -0.64 10.70 -28.80
CA VAL A 232 -0.22 12.02 -28.29
C VAL A 232 -1.08 13.17 -28.85
N SER A 233 -2.05 12.90 -29.74
CA SER A 233 -2.89 13.93 -30.37
C SER A 233 -4.04 14.44 -29.48
N ILE A 234 -4.22 13.88 -28.28
CA ILE A 234 -5.39 14.15 -27.41
C ILE A 234 -5.06 15.24 -26.39
N THR A 235 -5.97 16.20 -26.22
CA THR A 235 -5.86 17.24 -25.17
C THR A 235 -5.94 16.65 -23.76
N ASP A 236 -5.21 17.21 -22.80
CA ASP A 236 -5.11 16.72 -21.41
C ASP A 236 -6.46 16.37 -20.75
N ALA A 237 -7.48 17.23 -20.87
CA ALA A 237 -8.78 16.98 -20.24
C ALA A 237 -9.53 15.79 -20.85
N ALA A 238 -9.50 15.67 -22.18
CA ALA A 238 -10.09 14.53 -22.88
C ALA A 238 -9.31 13.24 -22.60
N TYR A 239 -7.98 13.36 -22.46
CA TYR A 239 -7.10 12.25 -22.10
C TYR A 239 -7.41 11.70 -20.70
N SER A 240 -7.47 12.56 -19.69
CA SER A 240 -7.81 12.14 -18.31
C SER A 240 -9.17 11.45 -18.27
N LYS A 241 -10.18 12.02 -18.92
CA LYS A 241 -11.52 11.42 -18.93
C LYS A 241 -11.53 10.06 -19.64
N ARG A 242 -10.73 9.90 -20.68
CA ARG A 242 -10.55 8.63 -21.38
C ARG A 242 -9.90 7.57 -20.49
N VAL A 243 -8.83 7.95 -19.78
CA VAL A 243 -8.16 7.06 -18.82
C VAL A 243 -9.14 6.57 -17.75
N GLU A 244 -9.89 7.48 -17.14
CA GLU A 244 -10.89 7.12 -16.13
C GLU A 244 -11.93 6.13 -16.65
N ASN A 245 -12.48 6.38 -17.84
CA ASN A 245 -13.44 5.47 -18.43
C ASN A 245 -12.84 4.07 -18.67
N LEU A 246 -11.56 3.96 -18.99
CA LEU A 246 -10.87 2.67 -19.16
C LEU A 246 -10.60 1.99 -17.81
N VAL A 247 -10.24 2.76 -16.78
CA VAL A 247 -10.11 2.25 -15.40
C VAL A 247 -11.45 1.66 -14.94
N ASP A 248 -12.54 2.42 -15.05
CA ASP A 248 -13.88 1.97 -14.65
C ASP A 248 -14.35 0.72 -15.43
N LYS A 249 -13.94 0.61 -16.69
CA LYS A 249 -14.36 -0.50 -17.58
C LYS A 249 -13.56 -1.77 -17.36
N TYR A 250 -12.26 -1.66 -17.07
CA TYR A 250 -11.33 -2.79 -17.17
C TYR A 250 -10.53 -3.08 -15.90
N ASP A 251 -10.32 -2.12 -15.01
CA ASP A 251 -9.43 -2.32 -13.86
C ASP A 251 -10.04 -3.27 -12.82
N GLU A 252 -9.35 -4.38 -12.56
CA GLU A 252 -9.78 -5.40 -11.61
C GLU A 252 -9.87 -4.86 -10.18
N LEU A 253 -8.93 -4.03 -9.74
CA LEU A 253 -8.92 -3.52 -8.36
C LEU A 253 -10.10 -2.57 -8.14
N THR A 254 -10.30 -1.62 -9.03
CA THR A 254 -11.42 -0.67 -8.99
C THR A 254 -12.75 -1.42 -8.96
N THR A 255 -12.91 -2.42 -9.85
CA THR A 255 -14.11 -3.26 -9.88
C THR A 255 -14.31 -4.04 -8.57
N SER A 256 -13.24 -4.62 -8.03
CA SER A 256 -13.25 -5.41 -6.79
C SER A 256 -13.61 -4.55 -5.57
N MET A 257 -13.08 -3.32 -5.49
CA MET A 257 -13.42 -2.35 -4.45
C MET A 257 -14.88 -1.87 -4.55
N GLN A 258 -15.36 -1.58 -5.77
CA GLN A 258 -16.75 -1.17 -6.00
C GLN A 258 -17.76 -2.27 -5.63
N LYS A 259 -17.42 -3.55 -5.88
CA LYS A 259 -18.23 -4.71 -5.48
C LYS A 259 -18.14 -5.01 -3.98
N GLY A 260 -17.15 -4.46 -3.28
CA GLY A 260 -16.87 -4.75 -1.87
C GLY A 260 -16.17 -6.09 -1.64
N ASP A 261 -15.56 -6.67 -2.67
CA ASP A 261 -14.83 -7.94 -2.59
C ASP A 261 -13.51 -7.77 -1.80
N VAL A 262 -12.84 -6.61 -1.96
CA VAL A 262 -11.61 -6.24 -1.25
C VAL A 262 -11.64 -4.81 -0.76
N LEU A 263 -10.79 -4.51 0.23
CA LEU A 263 -10.51 -3.14 0.71
C LEU A 263 -11.79 -2.34 1.00
N GLN A 264 -12.76 -2.97 1.67
CA GLN A 264 -14.01 -2.34 2.06
C GLN A 264 -13.71 -1.06 2.86
N ASN A 265 -14.41 0.03 2.51
CA ASN A 265 -14.23 1.37 3.08
C ASN A 265 -12.87 2.04 2.82
N PHE A 266 -12.01 1.47 1.97
CA PHE A 266 -10.87 2.21 1.43
C PHE A 266 -11.32 3.06 0.25
N ALA A 267 -10.60 4.15 0.03
CA ALA A 267 -10.69 4.99 -1.14
C ALA A 267 -9.33 5.05 -1.84
N GLU A 268 -9.38 5.48 -3.10
CA GLU A 268 -8.22 5.70 -3.95
C GLU A 268 -8.37 7.06 -4.64
N GLY A 269 -7.25 7.72 -4.93
CA GLY A 269 -7.26 8.94 -5.74
C GLY A 269 -7.78 8.67 -7.16
N ARG A 270 -8.26 9.71 -7.83
CA ARG A 270 -8.72 9.61 -9.22
C ARG A 270 -7.54 9.28 -10.14
N ILE A 271 -7.57 8.11 -10.79
CA ILE A 271 -6.54 7.69 -11.74
C ILE A 271 -6.74 8.42 -13.06
N THR A 272 -5.82 9.32 -13.38
CA THR A 272 -5.81 10.11 -14.63
C THR A 272 -4.54 9.90 -15.45
N PHE A 273 -3.72 8.92 -15.05
CA PHE A 273 -2.46 8.54 -15.67
C PHE A 273 -2.57 7.18 -16.37
N PRO A 274 -1.76 6.93 -17.42
CA PRO A 274 -1.83 5.69 -18.18
C PRO A 274 -1.40 4.46 -17.34
N PRO A 275 -1.70 3.23 -17.81
CA PRO A 275 -1.25 2.01 -17.16
C PRO A 275 0.26 2.02 -16.87
N THR A 276 0.65 1.62 -15.66
CA THR A 276 2.05 1.71 -15.20
C THR A 276 2.89 0.50 -15.56
N TYR A 277 2.26 -0.56 -16.08
CA TYR A 277 2.88 -1.84 -16.45
C TYR A 277 2.28 -2.33 -17.77
N LYS A 278 2.96 -3.08 -18.65
CA LYS A 278 4.38 -3.48 -18.66
C LYS A 278 5.09 -2.78 -19.81
N PHE A 279 6.19 -2.10 -19.53
CA PHE A 279 7.00 -1.43 -20.56
C PHE A 279 8.17 -2.29 -21.05
N HIS A 280 8.68 -1.99 -22.24
CA HIS A 280 10.05 -2.37 -22.59
C HIS A 280 11.04 -1.47 -21.83
N LEU A 281 12.06 -2.08 -21.21
CA LEU A 281 13.08 -1.36 -20.45
C LEU A 281 13.69 -0.23 -21.26
N ASN A 282 13.90 0.92 -20.63
CA ASN A 282 14.46 2.14 -21.22
C ASN A 282 13.63 2.74 -22.37
N THR A 283 12.35 2.39 -22.48
CA THR A 283 11.44 2.96 -23.50
C THR A 283 10.09 3.31 -22.89
N ALA A 284 9.33 4.20 -23.54
CA ALA A 284 7.94 4.49 -23.21
C ALA A 284 6.93 3.56 -23.94
N ILE A 285 7.39 2.43 -24.49
CA ILE A 285 6.57 1.53 -25.32
C ILE A 285 6.11 0.34 -24.49
N TYR A 286 4.80 0.05 -24.50
CA TYR A 286 4.25 -1.13 -23.85
C TYR A 286 4.72 -2.43 -24.52
N ASN A 287 5.03 -3.42 -23.68
CA ASN A 287 5.31 -4.77 -24.11
C ASN A 287 4.00 -5.53 -24.32
N THR A 288 3.62 -5.70 -25.59
CA THR A 288 2.37 -6.35 -26.01
C THR A 288 2.30 -7.85 -25.73
N LYS A 289 3.26 -8.44 -25.01
CA LYS A 289 3.12 -9.79 -24.45
C LYS A 289 2.23 -9.81 -23.20
N ARG A 290 1.89 -8.65 -22.64
CA ARG A 290 1.06 -8.47 -21.45
C ARG A 290 0.08 -7.33 -21.68
N SER A 291 -1.06 -7.38 -20.97
CA SER A 291 -2.01 -6.26 -20.99
C SER A 291 -1.44 -5.06 -20.25
N PRO A 292 -1.46 -3.84 -20.84
CA PRO A 292 -1.20 -2.62 -20.09
C PRO A 292 -2.13 -2.54 -18.86
N SER A 293 -1.56 -2.48 -17.64
CA SER A 293 -2.31 -2.53 -16.38
C SER A 293 -1.84 -1.51 -15.35
N TRP A 294 -2.75 -1.04 -14.49
CA TRP A 294 -2.47 -0.19 -13.32
C TRP A 294 -2.12 -1.07 -12.10
N CYS A 295 -0.93 -1.68 -12.14
CA CYS A 295 -0.47 -2.60 -11.10
C CYS A 295 -0.08 -1.86 -9.81
N ASP A 296 0.45 -0.65 -9.94
CA ASP A 296 1.05 0.14 -8.86
C ASP A 296 0.01 1.11 -8.26
N ARG A 297 -0.37 0.92 -6.99
CA ARG A 297 -1.57 1.53 -6.39
C ARG A 297 -1.31 2.11 -5.01
N ILE A 298 -2.09 3.12 -4.63
CA ILE A 298 -2.02 3.77 -3.30
C ILE A 298 -3.44 4.03 -2.81
N VAL A 299 -3.85 3.30 -1.78
CA VAL A 299 -5.20 3.34 -1.21
C VAL A 299 -5.14 3.71 0.27
N TYR A 300 -6.22 4.32 0.77
CA TYR A 300 -6.32 4.76 2.16
C TYR A 300 -7.69 4.47 2.75
N LEU A 301 -7.75 4.19 4.05
CA LEU A 301 -9.01 3.98 4.75
C LEU A 301 -9.82 5.29 4.82
N SER A 302 -11.09 5.25 4.40
CA SER A 302 -11.93 6.42 4.18
C SER A 302 -13.30 6.33 4.89
N SER A 303 -13.38 5.60 6.00
CA SER A 303 -14.59 5.48 6.83
C SER A 303 -14.82 6.68 7.78
N TYR A 304 -14.86 7.92 7.27
CA TYR A 304 -15.12 9.12 8.09
C TYR A 304 -16.64 9.41 8.25
N GLU A 305 -17.07 10.02 9.36
CA GLU A 305 -18.44 10.58 9.49
C GLU A 305 -18.51 11.99 8.91
N GLU A 306 -19.64 12.31 8.28
CA GLU A 306 -19.99 13.70 8.01
C GLU A 306 -20.44 14.39 9.31
N VAL A 307 -19.89 15.57 9.60
CA VAL A 307 -20.47 16.49 10.59
C VAL A 307 -21.55 17.29 9.86
N GLY A 308 -22.76 16.76 9.81
CA GLY A 308 -23.96 17.44 9.33
C GLY A 308 -24.96 17.61 10.47
N ASP A 309 -25.15 18.83 10.93
CA ASP A 309 -26.23 19.20 11.84
C ASP A 309 -27.45 19.53 10.96
N ASP A 310 -28.32 18.54 10.69
CA ASP A 310 -29.66 18.79 10.14
C ASP A 310 -30.60 17.61 10.46
N ASN A 311 -31.71 17.95 11.11
CA ASN A 311 -32.80 17.07 11.54
C ASN A 311 -33.55 16.41 10.36
N LEU A 312 -32.98 15.38 9.72
CA LEU A 312 -33.76 14.34 9.04
C LEU A 312 -32.91 13.10 8.70
N ASP A 313 -33.23 11.97 9.33
CA ASP A 313 -32.63 10.65 9.11
C ASP A 313 -32.82 10.12 7.68
N GLN A 314 -31.95 10.52 6.75
CA GLN A 314 -31.72 9.82 5.49
C GLN A 314 -30.22 9.81 5.17
N HIS A 315 -29.53 8.73 5.56
CA HIS A 315 -28.15 8.46 5.16
C HIS A 315 -28.06 8.08 3.68
N LEU A 316 -27.94 9.09 2.83
CA LEU A 316 -27.39 8.97 1.48
C LEU A 316 -26.35 10.07 1.28
N LEU A 317 -25.19 9.69 0.73
CA LEU A 317 -24.13 10.55 0.23
C LEU A 317 -24.72 11.66 -0.66
N LYS A 318 -24.99 12.82 -0.07
CA LYS A 318 -25.13 14.06 -0.81
C LYS A 318 -23.88 14.88 -0.50
N LEU A 319 -22.99 14.97 -1.47
CA LEU A 319 -22.01 16.07 -1.51
C LEU A 319 -22.76 17.36 -1.13
N PRO A 320 -22.30 18.13 -0.12
CA PRO A 320 -22.98 19.35 0.27
C PRO A 320 -23.13 20.23 -0.96
N SER A 321 -24.37 20.53 -1.32
CA SER A 321 -24.65 21.42 -2.44
C SER A 321 -24.07 22.80 -2.12
N SER A 322 -23.11 23.20 -2.96
CA SER A 322 -22.66 24.56 -3.27
C SER A 322 -23.12 25.65 -2.28
N ASN A 323 -22.32 25.85 -1.23
CA ASN A 323 -22.16 27.14 -0.58
C ASN A 323 -20.67 27.27 -0.22
N ASN A 324 -19.99 28.28 -0.78
CA ASN A 324 -18.53 28.44 -0.70
C ASN A 324 -17.97 28.46 0.74
N SER A 325 -18.79 28.81 1.74
CA SER A 325 -18.39 28.82 3.16
C SER A 325 -18.33 27.44 3.83
N ASN A 326 -19.00 26.43 3.28
CA ASN A 326 -19.03 25.08 3.88
C ASN A 326 -17.87 24.20 3.39
N HIS A 327 -17.31 24.49 2.22
CA HIS A 327 -16.14 23.76 1.70
C HIS A 327 -14.90 23.90 2.58
N GLU A 328 -14.66 25.07 3.18
CA GLU A 328 -13.53 25.25 4.11
C GLU A 328 -13.65 24.41 5.38
N ARG A 329 -14.87 24.27 5.92
CA ARG A 329 -15.09 23.47 7.14
C ARG A 329 -14.92 21.98 6.89
N VAL A 330 -15.36 21.45 5.75
CA VAL A 330 -15.29 20.01 5.42
C VAL A 330 -13.85 19.53 5.18
N ARG A 331 -12.95 20.39 4.68
CA ARG A 331 -11.53 20.06 4.45
C ARG A 331 -10.79 19.55 5.69
N PHE A 332 -11.23 19.95 6.88
CA PHE A 332 -10.61 19.53 8.13
C PHE A 332 -11.08 18.17 8.64
N TYR A 333 -12.08 17.56 8.00
CA TYR A 333 -12.69 16.30 8.46
C TYR A 333 -12.55 15.15 7.47
N LEU A 334 -12.10 15.41 6.24
CA LEU A 334 -11.93 14.39 5.20
C LEU A 334 -10.52 14.46 4.59
N PRO A 335 -9.98 13.31 4.12
CA PRO A 335 -8.76 13.31 3.32
C PRO A 335 -8.91 14.12 2.04
N GLU A 336 -7.91 14.94 1.72
CA GLU A 336 -7.83 15.70 0.48
C GLU A 336 -6.65 15.20 -0.35
N VAL A 337 -6.94 14.61 -1.51
CA VAL A 337 -5.94 14.22 -2.51
C VAL A 337 -5.61 15.44 -3.34
N ARG A 338 -4.36 15.90 -3.28
CA ARG A 338 -3.85 17.03 -4.07
C ARG A 338 -3.37 16.59 -5.43
N GLU A 339 -2.59 15.50 -5.46
CA GLU A 339 -2.07 14.94 -6.70
C GLU A 339 -1.96 13.42 -6.58
N TYR A 340 -2.41 12.70 -7.60
CA TYR A 340 -2.24 11.25 -7.70
C TYR A 340 -1.88 10.88 -9.13
N ASN A 341 -0.61 10.54 -9.37
CA ASN A 341 -0.06 10.44 -10.71
C ASN A 341 1.08 9.41 -10.80
N SER A 342 1.52 9.12 -12.02
CA SER A 342 2.69 8.28 -12.31
C SER A 342 3.86 9.11 -12.84
N LEU A 343 5.07 8.72 -12.49
CA LEU A 343 6.31 9.31 -13.01
C LEU A 343 6.70 8.62 -14.33
N ASP A 344 6.13 9.11 -15.43
CA ASP A 344 6.31 8.57 -16.78
C ASP A 344 7.76 8.59 -17.30
N SER A 345 8.54 9.58 -16.86
CA SER A 345 9.88 9.85 -17.35
C SER A 345 10.99 8.98 -16.73
N LEU A 346 10.65 8.14 -15.73
CA LEU A 346 11.58 7.16 -15.14
C LEU A 346 11.47 5.81 -15.88
N LEU A 347 12.33 5.61 -16.88
CA LEU A 347 12.22 4.48 -17.82
C LEU A 347 13.04 3.22 -17.44
N MET A 348 13.73 3.24 -16.30
CA MET A 348 14.68 2.18 -15.91
C MET A 348 14.03 0.85 -15.57
N SER A 349 12.73 0.83 -15.24
CA SER A 349 11.94 -0.36 -14.96
C SER A 349 10.91 -0.59 -16.06
N ASP A 350 10.34 -1.81 -16.10
CA ASP A 350 9.14 -2.09 -16.88
C ASP A 350 7.86 -1.62 -16.17
N HIS A 351 8.00 -1.05 -14.97
CA HIS A 351 6.98 -0.28 -14.27
C HIS A 351 7.28 1.23 -14.31
N ARG A 352 6.24 2.04 -14.08
CA ARG A 352 6.36 3.47 -13.77
C ARG A 352 6.02 3.72 -12.31
N PRO A 353 6.84 4.49 -11.57
CA PRO A 353 6.50 4.84 -10.19
C PRO A 353 5.17 5.57 -10.09
N VAL A 354 4.46 5.35 -9.00
CA VAL A 354 3.21 6.07 -8.68
C VAL A 354 3.41 6.84 -7.40
N TYR A 355 2.89 8.06 -7.34
CA TYR A 355 2.98 8.92 -6.16
C TYR A 355 1.63 9.56 -5.83
N LEU A 356 1.46 9.88 -4.55
CA LEU A 356 0.26 10.50 -4.00
C LEU A 356 0.68 11.62 -3.04
N GLU A 357 0.28 12.85 -3.32
CA GLU A 357 0.27 13.96 -2.37
C GLU A 357 -1.13 14.08 -1.79
N MET A 358 -1.26 13.99 -0.47
CA MET A 358 -2.55 14.16 0.20
C MET A 358 -2.39 14.81 1.57
N THR A 359 -3.50 15.34 2.08
CA THR A 359 -3.63 15.71 3.49
C THR A 359 -4.69 14.84 4.15
N VAL A 360 -4.46 14.44 5.39
CA VAL A 360 -5.47 13.72 6.19
C VAL A 360 -5.85 14.53 7.42
N PRO A 361 -7.11 14.48 7.86
CA PRO A 361 -7.52 15.13 9.10
C PRO A 361 -6.75 14.54 10.28
N PHE A 362 -6.57 15.32 11.36
CA PHE A 362 -5.97 14.79 12.59
C PHE A 362 -6.83 13.67 13.22
N ASN A 363 -8.15 13.76 13.06
CA ASN A 363 -9.06 12.75 13.56
C ASN A 363 -9.05 11.54 12.62
N PRO A 364 -8.83 10.32 13.13
CA PRO A 364 -8.79 9.12 12.31
C PRO A 364 -10.17 8.72 11.80
N PRO A 365 -10.25 7.93 10.71
CA PRO A 365 -11.50 7.36 10.24
C PRO A 365 -12.06 6.39 11.29
N LYS A 366 -13.36 6.09 11.20
CA LYS A 366 -13.99 5.06 12.04
C LYS A 366 -13.30 3.72 11.83
N SER A 367 -13.14 2.99 12.93
CA SER A 367 -12.74 1.60 12.87
C SER A 367 -13.75 0.80 12.05
N ILE A 368 -13.25 0.01 11.11
CA ILE A 368 -14.04 -0.99 10.37
C ILE A 368 -13.90 -2.40 10.97
N ILE A 369 -13.15 -2.52 12.06
CA ILE A 369 -13.02 -3.78 12.80
C ILE A 369 -13.68 -3.66 14.18
N SER A 370 -14.37 -4.74 14.59
CA SER A 370 -14.89 -4.84 15.96
C SER A 370 -13.73 -4.98 16.93
N PRO A 371 -13.65 -4.14 17.98
CA PRO A 371 -12.62 -4.29 19.01
C PRO A 371 -12.77 -5.62 19.75
N LEU A 372 -14.00 -6.13 19.89
CA LEU A 372 -14.32 -7.40 20.54
C LEU A 372 -13.99 -8.59 19.65
N SER A 373 -14.64 -8.71 18.49
CA SER A 373 -14.52 -9.89 17.63
C SER A 373 -13.26 -9.88 16.75
N GLY A 374 -12.66 -8.71 16.48
CA GLY A 374 -11.53 -8.58 15.55
C GLY A 374 -11.89 -8.81 14.09
N CYS A 375 -13.19 -8.98 13.81
CA CYS A 375 -13.74 -9.14 12.48
C CYS A 375 -14.04 -7.80 11.84
N LEU A 376 -13.98 -7.78 10.51
CA LEU A 376 -14.51 -6.71 9.67
C LEU A 376 -16.01 -6.57 9.93
N GLN A 377 -16.44 -5.36 10.30
CA GLN A 377 -17.84 -5.02 10.47
C GLN A 377 -18.44 -4.72 9.09
N ILE A 378 -18.95 -5.76 8.42
CA ILE A 378 -19.63 -5.61 7.14
C ILE A 378 -21.04 -5.08 7.43
N LEU A 379 -21.34 -3.85 7.01
CA LEU A 379 -22.72 -3.39 6.95
C LEU A 379 -23.45 -4.20 5.86
N PRO A 380 -24.54 -4.93 6.16
CA PRO A 380 -25.21 -5.75 5.16
C PRO A 380 -25.70 -4.90 3.98
N ALA A 381 -25.35 -5.30 2.76
CA ALA A 381 -25.69 -4.58 1.53
C ALA A 381 -27.22 -4.40 1.29
N GLY A 382 -28.07 -5.15 2.01
CA GLY A 382 -29.54 -5.10 1.91
C GLY A 382 -30.25 -4.15 2.89
N LEU A 383 -29.53 -3.50 3.81
CA LEU A 383 -30.13 -2.58 4.81
C LEU A 383 -30.21 -1.12 4.33
N ARG A 384 -29.97 -0.86 3.04
CA ARG A 384 -30.09 0.48 2.44
C ARG A 384 -31.53 0.97 2.24
N ALA A 385 -32.54 0.18 2.62
CA ALA A 385 -33.94 0.60 2.61
C ALA A 385 -34.69 0.03 3.84
N GLY A 386 -34.91 0.87 4.86
CA GLY A 386 -36.08 0.74 5.73
C GLY A 386 -35.92 0.22 7.16
N ILE A 387 -34.70 -0.01 7.68
CA ILE A 387 -34.52 -0.26 9.12
C ILE A 387 -33.50 0.76 9.65
N SER A 388 -34.00 1.69 10.47
CA SER A 388 -33.19 2.61 11.28
C SER A 388 -32.49 1.82 12.37
N LEU A 389 -31.28 1.34 12.08
CA LEU A 389 -30.34 0.95 13.12
C LEU A 389 -29.47 2.17 13.39
N ASP A 390 -29.81 2.89 14.46
CA ASP A 390 -29.08 4.08 14.91
C ASP A 390 -27.70 3.66 15.45
N GLY A 391 -26.74 3.52 14.52
CA GLY A 391 -25.32 3.43 14.82
C GLY A 391 -24.76 2.04 15.16
N PHE A 392 -23.44 1.93 15.00
CA PHE A 392 -22.62 0.74 15.31
C PHE A 392 -22.62 0.34 16.80
N SER A 393 -23.13 1.18 17.69
CA SER A 393 -23.34 0.85 19.12
C SER A 393 -24.34 -0.30 19.28
N GLN A 394 -25.40 -0.32 18.48
CA GLN A 394 -26.39 -1.40 18.50
C GLN A 394 -25.80 -2.72 17.96
N LEU A 395 -24.84 -2.66 17.03
CA LEU A 395 -24.12 -3.84 16.54
C LEU A 395 -23.22 -4.45 17.62
N GLU A 396 -22.56 -3.62 18.45
CA GLU A 396 -21.75 -4.09 19.58
C GLU A 396 -22.61 -4.71 20.69
N GLU A 397 -23.82 -4.19 20.90
CA GLU A 397 -24.81 -4.72 21.84
C GLU A 397 -25.42 -6.05 21.34
N LEU A 398 -25.68 -6.14 20.03
CA LEU A 398 -26.10 -7.38 19.34
C LEU A 398 -25.00 -8.46 19.35
N GLU A 399 -23.72 -8.09 19.21
CA GLU A 399 -22.58 -9.02 19.36
C GLU A 399 -22.49 -9.57 20.79
N ARG A 400 -22.86 -8.80 21.82
CA ARG A 400 -22.90 -9.26 23.23
C ARG A 400 -24.09 -10.17 23.53
N SER A 401 -25.22 -10.01 22.83
CA SER A 401 -26.37 -10.91 22.95
C SER A 401 -26.17 -12.15 22.06
N SER A 402 -25.53 -13.17 22.60
CA SER A 402 -25.26 -14.46 21.93
C SER A 402 -26.50 -15.04 21.22
N ASN A 403 -26.58 -14.93 19.88
CA ASN A 403 -27.37 -15.78 18.96
C ASN A 403 -27.24 -15.35 17.47
N VAL A 404 -26.02 -15.11 16.95
CA VAL A 404 -25.86 -14.87 15.50
C VAL A 404 -25.63 -16.20 14.78
N VAL A 405 -26.73 -16.76 14.25
CA VAL A 405 -26.77 -17.94 13.38
C VAL A 405 -26.51 -17.48 11.92
N SER A 406 -25.34 -17.83 11.38
CA SER A 406 -24.94 -17.93 9.96
C SER A 406 -25.33 -16.84 8.92
N GLY A 407 -24.31 -16.09 8.45
CA GLY A 407 -24.17 -15.40 7.13
C GLY A 407 -24.24 -13.87 7.22
N PRO A 408 -23.21 -13.06 6.82
CA PRO A 408 -22.27 -13.14 5.69
C PRO A 408 -20.81 -13.46 6.11
N THR A 409 -19.88 -13.63 5.14
CA THR A 409 -18.45 -13.98 5.36
C THR A 409 -17.80 -13.04 6.38
N THR A 410 -17.50 -13.54 7.59
CA THR A 410 -16.77 -12.79 8.61
C THR A 410 -15.27 -12.81 8.30
N ILE A 411 -14.69 -11.65 7.99
CA ILE A 411 -13.26 -11.53 7.71
C ILE A 411 -12.53 -11.14 8.99
N TYR A 412 -11.79 -12.08 9.59
CA TYR A 412 -10.99 -11.84 10.79
C TYR A 412 -9.66 -11.15 10.44
N LEU A 413 -9.38 -10.01 11.08
CA LEU A 413 -8.26 -9.12 10.72
C LEU A 413 -7.25 -8.88 11.85
N LYS A 414 -7.36 -9.59 12.98
CA LYS A 414 -6.31 -9.59 14.01
C LYS A 414 -5.28 -10.70 13.73
N PRO A 415 -4.00 -10.53 14.11
CA PRO A 415 -2.97 -11.53 13.88
C PRO A 415 -3.29 -12.82 14.64
N THR A 416 -3.14 -13.96 13.97
CA THR A 416 -3.37 -15.27 14.58
C THR A 416 -2.06 -15.91 15.04
N THR A 417 -2.16 -16.96 15.86
CA THR A 417 -1.01 -17.80 16.23
C THR A 417 -0.37 -18.46 15.01
N PHE A 418 -1.17 -18.85 14.02
CA PHE A 418 -0.69 -19.41 12.76
C PHE A 418 0.10 -18.39 11.94
N ASP A 419 -0.32 -17.11 11.92
CA ASP A 419 0.46 -16.05 11.29
C ASP A 419 1.82 -15.91 11.98
N GLY A 420 1.85 -15.96 13.32
CA GLY A 420 3.09 -15.96 14.10
C GLY A 420 4.03 -17.13 13.76
N ILE A 421 3.51 -18.36 13.64
CA ILE A 421 4.29 -19.54 13.23
C ILE A 421 4.81 -19.36 11.79
N THR A 422 3.97 -18.84 10.91
CA THR A 422 4.32 -18.64 9.50
C THR A 422 5.50 -17.68 9.39
N GLN A 423 5.40 -16.49 10.01
CA GLN A 423 6.43 -15.47 9.87
C GLN A 423 7.72 -15.79 10.64
N ASN A 424 7.64 -16.46 11.80
CA ASN A 424 8.82 -16.71 12.62
C ASN A 424 9.53 -18.04 12.33
N LEU A 425 8.86 -19.00 11.67
CA LEU A 425 9.42 -20.33 11.43
C LEU A 425 9.34 -20.74 9.96
N ILE A 426 8.14 -20.75 9.36
CA ILE A 426 7.94 -21.29 8.01
C ILE A 426 8.65 -20.43 6.97
N SER A 427 8.44 -19.12 6.98
CA SER A 427 9.02 -18.19 6.01
C SER A 427 10.55 -18.17 6.05
N PRO A 428 11.23 -18.08 7.22
CA PRO A 428 12.69 -18.18 7.27
C PRO A 428 13.25 -19.48 6.70
N ILE A 429 12.61 -20.62 7.00
CA ILE A 429 13.02 -21.93 6.45
C ILE A 429 12.84 -21.96 4.94
N ALA A 430 11.67 -21.55 4.44
CA ALA A 430 11.39 -21.50 3.01
C ALA A 430 12.40 -20.60 2.28
N ASN A 431 12.66 -19.40 2.81
CA ASN A 431 13.62 -18.47 2.23
C ASN A 431 15.04 -19.04 2.21
N THR A 432 15.46 -19.72 3.29
CA THR A 432 16.77 -20.36 3.37
C THR A 432 16.91 -21.45 2.31
N VAL A 433 15.92 -22.34 2.21
CA VAL A 433 15.93 -23.45 1.24
C VAL A 433 15.94 -22.92 -0.20
N ILE A 434 15.06 -21.97 -0.52
CA ILE A 434 14.99 -21.37 -1.86
C ILE A 434 16.28 -20.62 -2.16
N GLY A 435 16.77 -19.81 -1.22
CA GLY A 435 17.98 -19.00 -1.39
C GLY A 435 19.22 -19.83 -1.68
N TYR A 436 19.48 -20.86 -0.88
CA TYR A 436 20.63 -21.74 -1.14
C TYR A 436 20.44 -22.59 -2.40
N SER A 437 19.22 -23.01 -2.72
CA SER A 437 18.96 -23.75 -3.98
C SER A 437 19.27 -22.88 -5.20
N LEU A 438 18.81 -21.62 -5.19
CA LEU A 438 19.12 -20.66 -6.24
C LEU A 438 20.60 -20.28 -6.26
N TRP A 439 21.25 -20.16 -5.10
CA TRP A 439 22.68 -19.85 -5.03
C TRP A 439 23.53 -20.98 -5.64
N LEU A 440 23.25 -22.24 -5.27
CA LEU A 440 23.96 -23.42 -5.76
C LEU A 440 23.79 -23.59 -7.28
N GLY A 441 22.57 -23.41 -7.80
CA GLY A 441 22.27 -23.60 -9.22
C GLY A 441 22.53 -22.39 -10.10
N GLY A 442 22.46 -21.18 -9.55
CA GLY A 442 22.44 -19.92 -10.31
C GLY A 442 23.73 -19.11 -10.25
N THR A 443 24.64 -19.38 -9.30
CA THR A 443 25.88 -18.62 -9.17
C THR A 443 27.12 -19.45 -9.52
N ARG A 444 28.16 -18.79 -10.06
CA ARG A 444 29.44 -19.44 -10.34
C ARG A 444 30.04 -20.06 -9.07
N ASN A 445 30.00 -19.35 -7.95
CA ASN A 445 30.55 -19.83 -6.68
C ASN A 445 29.75 -21.02 -6.14
N GLY A 446 28.42 -20.99 -6.23
CA GLY A 446 27.57 -22.12 -5.87
C GLY A 446 27.78 -23.35 -6.75
N GLY A 447 28.01 -23.14 -8.05
CA GLY A 447 28.38 -24.21 -8.98
C GLY A 447 29.74 -24.84 -8.65
N ILE A 448 30.75 -24.01 -8.34
CA ILE A 448 32.07 -24.49 -7.89
C ILE A 448 31.95 -25.26 -6.57
N PHE A 449 31.17 -24.76 -5.62
CA PHE A 449 30.93 -25.44 -4.36
C PHE A 449 30.27 -26.81 -4.58
N SER A 450 29.19 -26.86 -5.36
CA SER A 450 28.48 -28.10 -5.69
C SER A 450 29.39 -29.12 -6.35
N LEU A 451 30.18 -28.69 -7.35
CA LEU A 451 31.16 -29.55 -8.01
C LEU A 451 32.21 -30.08 -7.02
N SER A 452 32.74 -29.20 -6.16
CA SER A 452 33.74 -29.59 -5.15
C SER A 452 33.17 -30.62 -4.17
N THR A 453 31.93 -30.42 -3.70
CA THR A 453 31.24 -31.38 -2.82
C THR A 453 31.04 -32.72 -3.51
N ILE A 454 30.59 -32.74 -4.77
CA ILE A 454 30.41 -33.98 -5.54
C ILE A 454 31.75 -34.71 -5.72
N VAL A 455 32.82 -33.99 -6.06
CA VAL A 455 34.16 -34.58 -6.21
C VAL A 455 34.65 -35.16 -4.88
N ILE A 456 34.48 -34.46 -3.76
CA ILE A 456 34.84 -34.95 -2.43
C ILE A 456 34.05 -36.21 -2.08
N LEU A 457 32.73 -36.22 -2.30
CA LEU A 457 31.89 -37.39 -2.04
C LEU A 457 32.26 -38.59 -2.92
N TRP A 458 32.59 -38.34 -4.20
CA TRP A 458 33.05 -39.38 -5.11
C TRP A 458 34.41 -39.96 -4.69
N ILE A 459 35.33 -39.11 -4.24
CA ILE A 459 36.62 -39.53 -3.66
C ILE A 459 36.36 -40.41 -2.43
N LEU A 460 35.55 -39.95 -1.48
CA LEU A 460 35.21 -40.72 -0.27
C LEU A 460 34.59 -42.08 -0.62
N PHE A 461 33.63 -42.12 -1.54
CA PHE A 461 33.01 -43.36 -2.03
C PHE A 461 33.99 -44.32 -2.73
N ARG A 462 35.13 -43.83 -3.24
CA ARG A 462 36.18 -44.69 -3.82
C ARG A 462 37.10 -45.31 -2.77
N PHE A 463 37.20 -44.69 -1.59
CA PHE A 463 38.10 -45.10 -0.51
C PHE A 463 37.41 -45.87 0.63
N PHE A 464 36.08 -45.88 0.65
CA PHE A 464 35.23 -46.76 1.47
C PHE A 464 34.48 -47.73 0.56
#